data_AF-A4JHC3-F1
#
_entry.id   AF-A4JHC3-F1
#
_cell.length_a   1.000
_cell.length_b   1.000
_cell.length_c   1.000
_cell.angle_alpha   90.00
_cell.angle_beta   90.00
_cell.angle_gamma   90.00
#
_symmetry.space_group_name_H-M   'P 1'
#
loop_
_entity.id
_entity.type
_entity.pdbx_description
1 polymer ?
#
loop_
_entity_poly.entity_id
_entity_poly.type
_entity_poly.pdbx_seq_one_letter_code
_entity_poly.pdbx_strand_id
1 'polypeptide(L)'
;MTTLQELFAKVQAGTATATDFEQISKLSKAQAEEHKKVETTAKDLIESIKKANIAPQLLTNLLAQEGLIIVPKAKEKLNIFESGKIKFEGNERETTFKVWAGRDFDSETKDVQEKWKVVKAKGKDYFISHLTTEGKAYYETDEGKAYINKIFA
;
A
#
# COMPACT_ATOMS: atom_id res chain seq x y z
N MET A 1 -3.49 -31.90 -32.07
CA MET A 1 -4.73 -31.89 -31.25
C MET A 1 -5.42 -30.58 -31.54
N THR A 2 -6.72 -30.60 -31.86
CA THR A 2 -7.52 -29.40 -32.09
C THR A 2 -7.70 -28.65 -30.77
N THR A 3 -7.45 -27.35 -30.73
CA THR A 3 -7.60 -26.54 -29.51
C THR A 3 -9.07 -26.16 -29.27
N LEU A 4 -9.42 -25.82 -28.02
CA LEU A 4 -10.74 -25.27 -27.68
C LEU A 4 -11.06 -24.01 -28.51
N GLN A 5 -10.06 -23.17 -28.78
CA GLN A 5 -10.20 -21.99 -29.65
C GLN A 5 -10.55 -22.35 -31.09
N GLU A 6 -9.90 -23.36 -31.68
CA GLU A 6 -10.19 -23.83 -33.04
C GLU A 6 -11.58 -24.47 -33.15
N LEU A 7 -12.02 -25.20 -32.12
CA LEU A 7 -13.36 -25.79 -32.06
C LEU A 7 -14.44 -24.71 -31.89
N PHE A 8 -14.22 -23.69 -31.05
CA PHE A 8 -15.14 -22.56 -30.91
C PHE A 8 -15.24 -21.72 -32.19
N ALA A 9 -14.14 -21.54 -32.93
CA ALA A 9 -14.16 -20.84 -34.22
C ALA A 9 -15.06 -21.55 -35.25
N LYS A 10 -15.04 -22.89 -35.30
CA LYS A 10 -15.95 -23.67 -36.16
C LYS A 10 -17.42 -23.56 -35.75
N VAL A 11 -17.70 -23.51 -34.45
CA VAL A 11 -19.06 -23.29 -33.92
C VAL A 11 -19.58 -21.91 -34.32
N GLN A 12 -18.76 -20.86 -34.17
CA GLN A 12 -19.11 -19.49 -34.58
C GLN A 12 -19.29 -19.36 -36.09
N ALA A 13 -18.50 -20.10 -36.88
CA ALA A 13 -18.62 -20.15 -38.33
C ALA A 13 -19.79 -21.03 -38.83
N GLY A 14 -20.54 -21.69 -37.95
CA GLY A 14 -21.66 -22.57 -38.33
C GLY A 14 -21.23 -23.87 -39.01
N THR A 15 -19.95 -24.24 -38.94
CA THR A 15 -19.36 -25.43 -39.60
C THR A 15 -19.05 -26.56 -38.63
N ALA A 16 -19.45 -26.42 -37.36
CA ALA A 16 -19.22 -27.43 -36.34
C ALA A 16 -20.04 -28.69 -36.58
N THR A 17 -19.39 -29.84 -36.44
CA THR A 17 -19.99 -31.16 -36.53
C THR A 17 -20.37 -31.70 -35.14
N ALA A 18 -21.21 -32.74 -35.10
CA ALA A 18 -21.54 -33.43 -33.84
C ALA A 18 -20.27 -33.89 -33.08
N THR A 19 -19.24 -34.32 -33.81
CA THR A 19 -17.94 -34.73 -33.26
C THR A 19 -17.17 -33.56 -32.64
N ASP A 20 -17.27 -32.35 -33.21
CA ASP A 20 -16.66 -31.14 -32.64
C ASP A 20 -17.34 -30.77 -31.31
N PHE A 21 -18.68 -30.90 -31.22
CA PHE A 21 -19.41 -30.67 -29.95
C PHE A 21 -19.06 -31.70 -28.87
N GLU A 22 -18.89 -32.98 -29.21
CA GLU A 22 -18.41 -33.99 -28.26
C GLU A 22 -16.99 -33.69 -27.76
N GLN A 23 -16.10 -33.22 -28.63
CA GLN A 23 -14.74 -32.81 -28.26
C GLN A 23 -14.76 -31.57 -27.34
N ILE A 24 -15.61 -30.57 -27.61
CA ILE A 24 -15.79 -29.41 -26.74
C ILE A 24 -16.25 -29.84 -25.35
N SER A 25 -17.21 -30.79 -25.27
CA SER A 25 -17.70 -31.31 -23.99
C SER A 25 -16.61 -32.04 -23.20
N LYS A 26 -15.81 -32.87 -23.87
CA LYS A 26 -14.68 -33.58 -23.24
C LYS A 26 -13.59 -32.63 -22.75
N LEU A 27 -13.18 -31.67 -23.58
CA LEU A 27 -12.16 -30.68 -23.22
C LEU A 27 -12.63 -29.75 -22.09
N SER A 28 -13.90 -29.33 -22.12
CA SER A 28 -14.48 -28.51 -21.04
C SER A 28 -14.52 -29.27 -19.71
N LYS A 29 -14.85 -30.56 -19.71
CA LYS A 29 -14.82 -31.40 -18.50
C LYS A 29 -13.40 -31.58 -17.98
N ALA A 30 -12.44 -31.86 -18.86
CA ALA A 30 -11.04 -32.00 -18.48
C ALA A 30 -10.48 -30.70 -17.88
N GLN A 31 -10.80 -29.55 -18.47
CA GLN A 31 -10.42 -28.24 -17.95
C GLN A 31 -11.05 -27.95 -16.58
N ALA A 32 -12.34 -28.29 -16.39
CA ALA A 32 -13.01 -28.13 -15.09
C ALA A 32 -12.40 -29.04 -14.00
N GLU A 33 -11.98 -30.26 -14.34
CA GLU A 33 -11.27 -31.16 -13.43
C GLU A 33 -9.87 -30.64 -13.11
N GLU A 34 -9.16 -30.08 -14.08
CA GLU A 34 -7.85 -29.47 -13.89
C GLU A 34 -7.92 -28.25 -12.96
N HIS A 35 -8.90 -27.36 -13.17
CA HIS A 35 -9.15 -26.23 -12.26
C HIS A 35 -9.44 -26.68 -10.84
N LYS A 36 -10.25 -27.73 -10.64
CA LYS A 36 -10.51 -28.29 -9.31
C LYS A 36 -9.21 -28.82 -8.66
N LYS A 37 -8.36 -29.52 -9.42
CA LYS A 37 -7.07 -30.00 -8.92
C LYS A 37 -6.14 -28.85 -8.52
N VAL A 38 -6.09 -27.78 -9.31
CA VAL A 38 -5.32 -26.57 -9.00
C VAL A 38 -5.85 -25.89 -7.73
N GLU A 39 -7.17 -25.76 -7.57
CA GLU A 39 -7.77 -25.20 -6.35
C GLU A 39 -7.45 -26.03 -5.10
N THR A 40 -7.55 -27.37 -5.18
CA THR A 40 -7.18 -28.24 -4.07
C THR A 40 -5.71 -28.09 -3.73
N THR A 41 -4.84 -28.11 -4.73
CA THR A 41 -3.38 -27.95 -4.55
C THR A 41 -3.04 -26.60 -3.90
N ALA A 42 -3.71 -25.52 -4.31
CA ALA A 42 -3.53 -24.20 -3.72
C ALA A 42 -3.98 -24.16 -2.24
N LYS A 43 -5.11 -24.81 -1.91
CA LYS A 43 -5.57 -24.93 -0.51
C LYS A 43 -4.57 -25.69 0.36
N ASP A 44 -4.04 -26.80 -0.14
CA ASP A 44 -3.05 -27.61 0.58
C ASP A 44 -1.74 -26.85 0.81
N LEU A 45 -1.32 -26.05 -0.17
CA LEU A 45 -0.19 -25.11 -0.05
C LEU A 45 -0.44 -24.06 1.05
N ILE A 46 -1.63 -23.46 1.08
CA ILE A 46 -1.99 -22.48 2.11
C ILE A 46 -1.98 -23.11 3.51
N GLU A 47 -2.50 -24.33 3.67
CA GLU A 47 -2.42 -25.05 4.94
C GLU A 47 -0.99 -25.34 5.37
N SER A 48 -0.14 -25.75 4.42
CA SER A 48 1.27 -26.03 4.68
C SER A 48 2.01 -24.76 5.13
N ILE A 49 1.75 -23.62 4.49
CA ILE A 49 2.29 -22.30 4.88
C ILE A 49 1.84 -21.93 6.30
N LYS A 50 0.56 -22.17 6.64
CA LYS A 50 0.04 -21.92 8.01
C LYS A 50 0.72 -22.80 9.06
N LYS A 51 0.95 -24.08 8.76
CA LYS A 51 1.62 -25.03 9.68
C LYS A 51 3.11 -24.74 9.85
N ALA A 52 3.77 -24.21 8.81
CA ALA A 52 5.19 -23.87 8.83
C ALA A 52 5.54 -22.71 9.79
N ASN A 53 4.54 -22.01 10.35
CA ASN A 53 4.69 -20.93 11.32
C ASN A 53 5.71 -19.84 10.86
N ILE A 54 5.69 -19.53 9.57
CA ILE A 54 6.57 -18.54 8.97
C ILE A 54 6.20 -17.16 9.51
N ALA A 55 7.20 -16.38 9.93
CA ALA A 55 6.97 -15.02 10.41
C ALA A 55 6.25 -14.19 9.32
N PRO A 56 5.19 -13.42 9.66
CA PRO A 56 4.39 -12.69 8.67
C PRO A 56 5.22 -11.77 7.75
N GLN A 57 6.26 -11.14 8.29
CA GLN A 57 7.17 -10.28 7.52
C GLN A 57 7.97 -11.08 6.48
N LEU A 58 8.45 -12.27 6.85
CA LEU A 58 9.20 -13.14 5.95
C LEU A 58 8.28 -13.65 4.82
N LEU A 59 7.05 -14.06 5.16
CA LEU A 59 6.06 -14.48 4.17
C LEU A 59 5.72 -13.36 3.20
N THR A 60 5.51 -12.14 3.71
CA THR A 60 5.24 -10.96 2.88
C THR A 60 6.39 -10.69 1.90
N ASN A 61 7.64 -10.76 2.38
CA ASN A 61 8.82 -10.55 1.53
C ASN A 61 8.94 -11.62 0.43
N LEU A 62 8.72 -12.90 0.77
CA LEU A 62 8.76 -14.01 -0.18
C LEU A 62 7.69 -13.86 -1.26
N LEU A 63 6.44 -13.58 -0.87
CA LEU A 63 5.35 -13.38 -1.82
C LEU A 63 5.58 -12.16 -2.73
N ALA A 64 6.23 -11.12 -2.20
CA ALA A 64 6.58 -9.93 -2.98
C ALA A 64 7.70 -10.22 -3.99
N GLN A 65 8.70 -11.02 -3.60
CA GLN A 65 9.82 -11.42 -4.46
C GLN A 65 9.35 -12.23 -5.68
N GLU A 66 8.37 -13.10 -5.47
CA GLU A 66 7.73 -13.90 -6.53
C GLU A 66 6.68 -13.11 -7.34
N GLY A 67 6.46 -11.83 -7.03
CA GLY A 67 5.49 -10.98 -7.72
C GLY A 67 4.02 -11.35 -7.47
N LEU A 68 3.75 -12.19 -6.48
CA LEU A 68 2.40 -12.62 -6.12
C LEU A 68 1.63 -11.54 -5.35
N ILE A 69 2.35 -10.62 -4.71
CA ILE A 69 1.79 -9.43 -4.07
C ILE A 69 2.62 -8.19 -4.41
N ILE A 70 1.98 -7.04 -4.38
CA ILE A 70 2.67 -5.74 -4.39
C ILE A 70 2.66 -5.23 -2.95
N VAL A 71 3.84 -5.13 -2.34
CA VAL A 71 3.98 -4.46 -1.04
C VAL A 71 3.89 -2.96 -1.30
N PRO A 72 2.89 -2.25 -0.74
CA PRO A 72 2.84 -0.81 -0.86
C PRO A 72 4.15 -0.25 -0.29
N LYS A 73 4.84 0.62 -1.04
CA LYS A 73 5.96 1.36 -0.46
C LYS A 73 5.43 2.06 0.78
N ALA A 74 6.01 1.77 1.94
CA ALA A 74 5.79 2.58 3.12
C ALA A 74 6.08 4.01 2.67
N LYS A 75 5.10 4.91 2.76
CA LYS A 75 5.34 6.33 2.48
C LYS A 75 6.42 6.75 3.46
N GLU A 76 7.64 6.94 2.97
CA GLU A 76 8.70 7.54 3.75
C GLU A 76 8.14 8.88 4.23
N LYS A 77 7.98 8.98 5.54
CA LYS A 77 7.43 10.19 6.14
C LYS A 77 8.49 11.28 5.97
N LEU A 78 8.33 12.13 4.96
CA LEU A 78 9.22 13.26 4.71
C LEU A 78 9.16 14.19 5.92
N ASN A 79 10.23 14.25 6.72
CA ASN A 79 10.28 15.10 7.91
C ASN A 79 10.56 16.54 7.48
N ILE A 80 9.57 17.41 7.55
CA ILE A 80 9.68 18.78 7.02
C ILE A 80 10.11 19.79 8.09
N PHE A 81 9.95 19.49 9.38
CA PHE A 81 10.21 20.45 10.46
C PHE A 81 10.61 19.76 11.77
N GLU A 82 11.49 20.40 12.53
CA GLU A 82 11.88 19.99 13.87
C GLU A 82 11.94 21.19 14.83
N SER A 83 11.17 21.13 15.93
CA SER A 83 10.88 22.29 16.80
C SER A 83 12.03 22.79 17.68
N GLY A 84 13.24 22.26 17.54
CA GLY A 84 14.23 22.30 18.62
C GLY A 84 13.73 21.65 19.91
N LYS A 85 14.55 21.64 20.96
CA LYS A 85 14.16 21.09 22.27
C LYS A 85 13.16 22.04 22.95
N ILE A 86 11.95 21.55 23.20
CA ILE A 86 10.89 22.29 23.88
C ILE A 86 10.39 21.46 25.06
N LYS A 87 10.16 22.10 26.20
CA LYS A 87 9.43 21.50 27.32
C LYS A 87 7.93 21.61 27.04
N PHE A 88 7.32 20.48 26.68
CA PHE A 88 5.86 20.39 26.53
C PHE A 88 5.20 20.13 27.89
N GLU A 89 3.94 20.53 28.02
CA GLU A 89 3.15 20.24 29.22
C GLU A 89 3.06 18.72 29.44
N GLY A 90 3.23 18.27 30.69
CA GLY A 90 3.30 16.84 31.02
C GLY A 90 4.66 16.16 30.77
N ASN A 91 5.62 16.83 30.14
CA ASN A 91 6.97 16.28 29.94
C ASN A 91 7.96 16.78 31.01
N GLU A 92 8.66 15.84 31.65
CA GLU A 92 9.75 16.16 32.59
C GLU A 92 11.00 16.72 31.88
N ARG A 93 11.20 16.34 30.61
CA ARG A 93 12.37 16.69 29.80
C ARG A 93 11.97 17.45 28.55
N GLU A 94 12.90 18.28 28.07
CA GLU A 94 12.75 18.91 26.77
C GLU A 94 12.88 17.87 25.65
N THR A 95 11.96 17.91 24.70
CA THR A 95 11.89 16.98 23.57
C THR A 95 11.74 17.74 22.26
N THR A 96 12.18 17.16 21.15
CA THR A 96 11.89 17.71 19.83
C THR A 96 10.55 17.20 19.31
N PHE A 97 9.80 18.08 18.66
CA PHE A 97 8.60 17.71 17.92
C PHE A 97 8.88 17.75 16.42
N LYS A 98 8.51 16.69 15.72
CA LYS A 98 8.72 16.52 14.28
C LYS A 98 7.40 16.59 13.54
N VAL A 99 7.41 17.21 12.37
CA VAL A 99 6.25 17.30 11.48
C VAL A 99 6.60 16.68 10.14
N TRP A 100 5.71 15.84 9.64
CA TRP A 100 5.87 15.18 8.34
C TRP A 100 4.99 15.82 7.27
N ALA A 101 5.42 15.77 6.01
CA ALA A 101 4.62 16.24 4.89
C ALA A 101 3.27 15.52 4.84
N GLY A 102 2.19 16.27 4.60
CA GLY A 102 0.84 15.73 4.50
C GLY A 102 0.23 15.27 5.83
N ARG A 103 0.87 15.53 6.97
CA ARG A 103 0.30 15.21 8.29
C ARG A 103 -0.97 16.03 8.52
N ASP A 104 -2.04 15.35 8.92
CA ASP A 104 -3.30 15.98 9.30
C ASP A 104 -3.41 16.01 10.83
N PHE A 105 -3.27 17.20 11.43
CA PHE A 105 -3.26 17.32 12.89
C PHE A 105 -4.64 17.13 13.53
N ASP A 106 -5.72 17.30 12.77
CA ASP A 106 -7.07 17.17 13.31
C ASP A 106 -7.46 15.71 13.56
N SER A 107 -6.86 14.77 12.81
CA SER A 107 -7.07 13.32 12.96
C SER A 107 -6.04 12.62 13.87
N GLU A 108 -5.10 13.37 14.44
CA GLU A 108 -4.03 12.84 15.28
C GLU A 108 -4.43 12.71 16.76
N THR A 109 -3.56 12.05 17.54
CA THR A 109 -3.77 11.90 18.99
C THR A 109 -3.77 13.24 19.73
N LYS A 110 -4.42 13.31 20.90
CA LYS A 110 -4.46 14.53 21.73
C LYS A 110 -3.08 15.08 22.06
N ASP A 111 -2.13 14.22 22.42
CA ASP A 111 -0.74 14.61 22.71
C ASP A 111 -0.07 15.30 21.51
N VAL A 112 -0.28 14.78 20.31
CA VAL A 112 0.22 15.40 19.07
C VAL A 112 -0.44 16.76 18.84
N GLN A 113 -1.75 16.85 19.04
CA GLN A 113 -2.50 18.09 18.87
C GLN A 113 -2.01 19.17 19.85
N GLU A 114 -1.72 18.81 21.09
CA GLU A 114 -1.19 19.72 22.12
C GLU A 114 0.22 20.20 21.78
N LYS A 115 1.11 19.28 21.37
CA LYS A 115 2.45 19.65 20.89
C LYS A 115 2.39 20.54 19.65
N TRP A 116 1.47 20.26 18.73
CA TRP A 116 1.24 21.10 17.56
C TRP A 116 0.75 22.49 17.94
N LYS A 117 -0.18 22.64 18.88
CA LYS A 117 -0.64 23.95 19.37
C LYS A 117 0.51 24.82 19.86
N VAL A 118 1.46 24.24 20.61
CA VAL A 118 2.66 24.95 21.08
C VAL A 118 3.51 25.44 19.93
N VAL A 119 3.71 24.63 18.89
CA VAL A 119 4.47 25.03 17.69
C VAL A 119 3.70 26.06 16.86
N LYS A 120 2.38 25.86 16.63
CA LYS A 120 1.53 26.77 15.88
C LYS A 120 1.48 28.17 16.52
N ALA A 121 1.51 28.24 17.85
CA ALA A 121 1.57 29.50 18.60
C ALA A 121 2.86 30.31 18.36
N LYS A 122 3.97 29.68 17.95
CA LYS A 122 5.21 30.38 17.56
C LYS A 122 5.11 31.04 16.18
N GLY A 123 4.07 30.71 15.40
CA GLY A 123 3.78 31.32 14.12
C GLY A 123 4.43 30.63 12.92
N LYS A 124 3.91 30.99 11.74
CA LYS A 124 4.33 30.42 10.45
C LYS A 124 5.79 30.74 10.11
N ASP A 125 6.26 31.94 10.41
CA ASP A 125 7.64 32.36 10.13
C ASP A 125 8.65 31.56 10.96
N TYR A 126 8.31 31.27 12.21
CA TYR A 126 9.10 30.37 13.05
C TYR A 126 9.16 28.96 12.42
N PHE A 127 8.04 28.44 11.94
CA PHE A 127 8.00 27.14 11.29
C PHE A 127 8.86 27.08 10.02
N ILE A 128 8.77 28.11 9.16
CA ILE A 128 9.54 28.19 7.91
C ILE A 128 11.05 28.28 8.20
N SER A 129 11.45 29.05 9.21
CA SER A 129 12.88 29.18 9.57
C SER A 129 13.49 27.90 10.16
N HIS A 130 12.66 26.98 10.66
CA HIS A 130 13.06 25.70 11.27
C HIS A 130 12.73 24.48 10.39
N LEU A 131 12.45 24.70 9.10
CA LEU A 131 12.34 23.61 8.14
C LEU A 131 13.66 22.85 8.04
N THR A 132 13.58 21.52 7.96
CA THR A 132 14.72 20.67 7.62
C THR A 132 15.18 20.94 6.19
N THR A 133 16.33 20.40 5.77
CA THR A 133 16.77 20.48 4.37
C THR A 133 15.70 19.95 3.41
N GLU A 134 15.07 18.82 3.77
CA GLU A 134 13.95 18.21 3.05
C GLU A 134 12.70 19.10 3.07
N GLY A 135 12.39 19.71 4.22
CA GLY A 135 11.27 20.63 4.37
C GLY A 135 11.41 21.90 3.54
N LYS A 136 12.63 22.42 3.39
CA LYS A 136 12.92 23.58 2.53
C LYS A 136 12.66 23.24 1.06
N ALA A 137 13.22 22.12 0.58
CA ALA A 137 12.96 21.65 -0.78
C ALA A 137 11.46 21.40 -1.03
N TYR A 138 10.76 20.82 -0.05
CA TYR A 138 9.31 20.63 -0.14
C TYR A 138 8.55 21.96 -0.20
N TYR A 139 8.93 22.95 0.60
CA TYR A 139 8.30 24.28 0.61
C TYR A 139 8.53 25.09 -0.67
N GLU A 140 9.50 24.73 -1.50
CA GLU A 140 9.67 25.36 -2.82
C GLU A 140 8.58 24.92 -3.81
N THR A 141 7.96 23.75 -3.59
CA THR A 141 6.86 23.21 -4.42
C THR A 141 5.51 23.86 -4.10
N ASP A 142 4.59 23.86 -5.06
CA ASP A 142 3.22 24.37 -4.86
C ASP A 142 2.45 23.52 -3.83
N GLU A 143 2.65 22.20 -3.84
CA GLU A 143 2.08 21.28 -2.86
C GLU A 143 2.53 21.62 -1.44
N GLY A 144 3.84 21.84 -1.25
CA GLY A 144 4.39 22.17 0.06
C GLY A 144 3.93 23.52 0.57
N LYS A 145 3.86 24.55 -0.28
CA LYS A 145 3.29 25.86 0.07
C LYS A 145 1.82 25.74 0.47
N ALA A 146 1.02 25.03 -0.32
CA ALA A 146 -0.39 24.81 -0.04
C ALA A 146 -0.59 24.07 1.30
N TYR A 147 0.20 23.02 1.55
CA TYR A 147 0.17 22.28 2.80
C TYR A 147 0.54 23.14 4.00
N ILE A 148 1.66 23.89 3.94
CA ILE A 148 2.09 24.76 5.05
C ILE A 148 1.08 25.88 5.28
N ASN A 149 0.50 26.46 4.23
CA ASN A 149 -0.59 27.43 4.38
C ASN A 149 -1.81 26.81 5.08
N LYS A 150 -2.20 25.58 4.71
CA LYS A 150 -3.35 24.89 5.31
C LYS A 150 -3.17 24.65 6.80
N ILE A 151 -2.00 24.18 7.25
CA ILE A 151 -1.80 23.86 8.68
C ILE A 151 -1.74 25.12 9.57
N PHE A 152 -1.43 26.28 8.99
CA PHE A 152 -1.40 27.58 9.65
C PHE A 152 -2.64 28.47 9.43
N ALA A 153 -3.57 28.06 8.57
CA ALA A 153 -4.91 28.66 8.48
C ALA A 153 -5.71 28.39 9.77
#